data_AF-A0A317Z308-F1
#
_entry.id   AF-A0A317Z308-F1
#
_cell.length_a   1.000
_cell.length_b   1.000
_cell.length_c   1.000
_cell.angle_alpha   90.00
_cell.angle_beta   90.00
_cell.angle_gamma   90.00
#
_symmetry.space_group_name_H-M   'P 1'
#
loop_
_entity.id
_entity.type
_entity.pdbx_description
1 polymer ?
#
loop_
_entity_poly.entity_id
_entity_poly.type
_entity_poly.pdbx_seq_one_letter_code
_entity_poly.pdbx_strand_id
1 'polypeptide(L)'
;SNFGKLNWSERLWNNQDELRKDVERMASHVMLRGRHPYEFVPEIRKKQKQTVANTKRLLITEAARVQTEAQKLHYLETIGKDAEYEFVAKRDEKTSKICRHYD
;
A
#
# COMPACT_ATOMS: atom_id res chain seq x y z
N SER A 1 11.62 -4.36 -9.70
CA SER A 1 10.45 -3.70 -9.10
C SER A 1 9.42 -4.75 -8.69
N ASN A 2 8.97 -4.74 -7.44
CA ASN A 2 7.88 -5.62 -6.96
C ASN A 2 6.51 -5.24 -7.54
N PHE A 3 6.43 -4.10 -8.24
CA PHE A 3 5.20 -3.64 -8.88
C PHE A 3 5.03 -4.18 -10.31
N GLY A 4 6.07 -4.71 -10.94
CA GLY A 4 6.05 -5.11 -12.37
C GLY A 4 5.03 -6.21 -12.74
N LYS A 5 4.48 -6.93 -11.74
CA LYS A 5 3.46 -7.98 -11.94
C LYS A 5 2.10 -7.65 -11.29
N LEU A 6 1.97 -6.50 -10.63
CA LEU A 6 0.72 -6.13 -9.96
C LEU A 6 -0.26 -5.52 -10.96
N ASN A 7 -1.48 -6.06 -10.98
CA ASN A 7 -2.61 -5.50 -11.70
C ASN A 7 -3.69 -5.07 -10.68
N TRP A 8 -4.12 -3.82 -10.75
CA TRP A 8 -5.28 -3.33 -10.01
C TRP A 8 -6.53 -3.42 -10.88
N SER A 9 -7.70 -3.17 -10.28
CA SER A 9 -9.00 -3.23 -10.98
C SER A 9 -8.99 -2.51 -12.34
N GLU A 10 -9.12 -3.27 -13.43
CA GLU A 10 -9.14 -2.74 -14.81
C GLU A 10 -10.32 -1.80 -15.06
N ARG A 11 -11.42 -1.96 -14.30
CA ARG A 11 -12.56 -1.04 -14.33
C ARG A 11 -12.22 0.35 -13.77
N LEU A 12 -11.33 0.42 -12.79
CA LEU A 12 -10.94 1.67 -12.13
C LEU A 12 -9.65 2.25 -12.72
N TRP A 13 -8.77 1.42 -13.26
CA TRP A 13 -7.41 1.85 -13.61
C TRP A 13 -7.15 1.56 -15.08
N ASN A 14 -7.19 2.64 -15.87
CA ASN A 14 -7.17 2.56 -17.34
C ASN A 14 -5.78 2.23 -17.89
N ASN A 15 -4.71 2.70 -17.24
CA ASN A 15 -3.33 2.49 -17.67
C ASN A 15 -2.51 1.88 -16.54
N GLN A 16 -2.44 0.55 -16.51
CA GLN A 16 -1.74 -0.21 -15.46
C GLN A 16 -0.23 0.04 -15.49
N ASP A 17 0.37 0.18 -16.67
CA ASP A 17 1.82 0.40 -16.79
C ASP A 17 2.24 1.75 -16.20
N GLU A 18 1.49 2.81 -16.53
CA GLU A 18 1.73 4.12 -15.95
C GLU A 18 1.42 4.12 -14.45
N LEU A 19 0.32 3.46 -14.04
CA LEU A 19 -0.05 3.37 -12.63
C LEU A 19 1.03 2.66 -11.80
N ARG A 20 1.60 1.57 -12.31
CA ARG A 20 2.70 0.85 -11.64
C ARG A 20 3.89 1.77 -11.38
N LYS A 21 4.30 2.55 -12.39
CA LYS A 21 5.42 3.50 -12.26
C LYS A 21 5.11 4.59 -11.23
N ASP A 22 3.89 5.12 -11.24
CA ASP A 22 3.47 6.16 -10.31
C ASP A 22 3.36 5.67 -8.86
N VAL A 23 2.78 4.48 -8.66
CA VAL A 23 2.68 3.85 -7.34
C VAL A 23 4.06 3.46 -6.82
N GLU A 24 4.95 2.93 -7.66
CA GLU A 24 6.32 2.62 -7.27
C GLU A 24 7.08 3.88 -6.82
N ARG A 25 6.99 4.97 -7.61
CA ARG A 25 7.58 6.26 -7.24
C ARG A 25 7.01 6.77 -5.92
N MET A 26 5.69 6.72 -5.74
CA MET A 26 5.03 7.12 -4.50
C MET A 26 5.56 6.29 -3.33
N ALA A 27 5.59 4.96 -3.45
CA ALA A 27 6.04 4.06 -2.39
C ALA A 27 7.50 4.31 -2.01
N SER A 28 8.39 4.52 -2.98
CA SER A 28 9.79 4.89 -2.70
C SER A 28 9.90 6.19 -1.91
N HIS A 29 9.11 7.21 -2.24
CA HIS A 29 9.11 8.47 -1.50
C HIS A 29 8.55 8.33 -0.08
N VAL A 30 7.51 7.52 0.11
CA VAL A 30 6.96 7.23 1.45
C VAL A 30 8.00 6.51 2.29
N MET A 31 8.59 5.43 1.76
CA MET A 31 9.55 4.61 2.49
C MET A 31 10.86 5.32 2.81
N LEU A 32 11.44 6.00 1.82
CA LEU A 32 12.80 6.55 1.94
C LEU A 32 12.82 7.97 2.50
N ARG A 33 11.73 8.73 2.34
CA ARG A 33 11.68 10.16 2.70
C ARG A 33 10.58 10.51 3.69
N GLY A 34 9.79 9.53 4.16
CA GLY A 34 8.69 9.76 5.09
C GLY A 34 7.58 10.66 4.53
N ARG A 35 7.44 10.76 3.21
CA ARG A 35 6.42 11.60 2.57
C ARG A 35 5.05 11.01 2.75
N HIS A 36 4.02 11.85 2.80
CA HIS A 36 2.66 11.37 2.95
C HIS A 36 2.09 10.93 1.59
N PRO A 37 1.46 9.73 1.46
CA PRO A 37 0.92 9.25 0.18
C PRO A 37 -0.06 10.22 -0.51
N TYR A 38 -0.76 11.05 0.27
CA TYR A 38 -1.72 12.04 -0.25
C TYR A 38 -1.11 13.11 -1.14
N GLU A 39 0.18 13.38 -0.99
CA GLU A 39 0.87 14.38 -1.82
C GLU A 39 0.87 13.98 -3.31
N PHE A 40 0.74 12.69 -3.62
CA PHE A 40 0.74 12.14 -4.98
C PHE A 40 -0.66 12.03 -5.59
N VAL A 41 -1.72 12.19 -4.78
CA VAL A 41 -3.12 12.03 -5.22
C VAL A 41 -3.50 12.98 -6.36
N PRO A 42 -3.17 14.29 -6.34
CA PRO A 42 -3.56 15.20 -7.40
C PRO A 42 -3.00 14.82 -8.78
N GLU A 43 -1.76 14.34 -8.80
CA GLU A 43 -1.08 13.94 -10.04
C GLU A 43 -1.68 12.62 -10.58
N ILE A 44 -1.73 11.58 -9.74
CA ILE A 44 -2.13 10.24 -10.15
C ILE A 44 -3.60 10.20 -10.55
N ARG A 45 -4.48 10.92 -9.82
CA ARG A 45 -5.90 10.99 -10.17
C ARG A 45 -6.13 11.63 -11.54
N LYS A 46 -5.29 12.62 -11.90
CA LYS A 46 -5.42 13.36 -13.17
C LYS A 46 -5.02 12.47 -14.34
N LYS A 47 -3.92 11.72 -14.20
CA LYS A 47 -3.44 10.75 -15.22
C LYS A 47 -4.46 9.63 -15.43
N GLN A 48 -4.95 9.04 -14.32
CA GLN A 48 -5.87 7.89 -14.37
C GLN A 48 -7.35 8.27 -14.54
N LYS A 49 -7.68 9.56 -14.53
CA LYS A 49 -9.07 10.09 -14.55
C LYS A 49 -9.95 9.46 -13.47
N GLN A 50 -9.40 9.29 -12.27
CA GLN A 50 -10.07 8.64 -11.14
C GLN A 50 -10.48 9.63 -10.05
N THR A 51 -11.37 9.18 -9.17
CA THR A 51 -11.80 9.97 -8.01
C THR A 51 -10.68 10.12 -7.00
N VAL A 52 -10.75 11.20 -6.20
CA VAL A 52 -9.83 11.42 -5.07
C VAL A 52 -9.90 10.25 -4.08
N ALA A 53 -11.10 9.74 -3.81
CA ALA A 53 -11.31 8.64 -2.87
C ALA A 53 -10.65 7.34 -3.35
N ASN A 54 -10.86 6.94 -4.61
CA ASN A 54 -10.23 5.74 -5.17
C ASN A 54 -8.71 5.84 -5.17
N THR A 55 -8.19 7.01 -5.55
CA THR A 55 -6.75 7.27 -5.58
C THR A 55 -6.14 7.23 -4.17
N LYS A 56 -6.76 7.90 -3.19
CA LYS A 56 -6.31 7.84 -1.78
C LYS A 56 -6.26 6.41 -1.27
N ARG A 57 -7.32 5.63 -1.51
CA ARG A 57 -7.41 4.24 -1.07
C ARG A 57 -6.26 3.42 -1.66
N LEU A 58 -6.04 3.51 -2.98
CA LEU A 58 -4.94 2.81 -3.64
C LEU A 58 -3.59 3.17 -3.01
N LEU A 59 -3.27 4.45 -2.90
CA LEU A 59 -1.94 4.88 -2.45
C LEU A 59 -1.68 4.53 -0.98
N ILE A 60 -2.67 4.64 -0.10
CA ILE A 60 -2.53 4.20 1.30
C ILE A 60 -2.31 2.70 1.36
N THR A 61 -3.12 1.91 0.65
CA THR A 61 -3.02 0.45 0.68
C THR A 61 -1.64 0.00 0.18
N GLU A 62 -1.14 0.57 -0.91
CA GLU A 62 0.18 0.19 -1.45
C GLU A 62 1.34 0.68 -0.58
N ALA A 63 1.22 1.86 0.02
CA ALA A 63 2.20 2.33 1.01
C ALA A 63 2.28 1.39 2.22
N ALA A 64 1.14 1.03 2.79
CA ALA A 64 1.07 0.09 3.92
C ALA A 64 1.61 -1.29 3.52
N ARG A 65 1.25 -1.80 2.34
CA ARG A 65 1.75 -3.09 1.81
C ARG A 65 3.28 -3.10 1.74
N VAL A 66 3.88 -2.06 1.17
CA VAL A 66 5.35 -1.96 1.06
C VAL A 66 6.02 -1.81 2.43
N GLN A 67 5.42 -1.04 3.34
CA GLN A 67 5.93 -0.91 4.71
C GLN A 67 5.93 -2.27 5.42
N THR A 68 4.82 -3.01 5.37
CA THR A 68 4.70 -4.34 5.98
C THR A 68 5.69 -5.33 5.36
N GLU A 69 5.87 -5.29 4.04
CA GLU A 69 6.83 -6.16 3.36
C GLU A 69 8.28 -5.85 3.75
N ALA A 70 8.65 -4.56 3.80
CA ALA A 70 9.97 -4.13 4.26
C ALA A 70 10.22 -4.53 5.72
N GLN A 71 9.23 -4.37 6.59
CA GLN A 71 9.30 -4.77 7.99
C GLN A 71 9.46 -6.28 8.13
N LYS A 72 8.71 -7.08 7.36
CA LYS A 72 8.86 -8.54 7.32
C LYS A 72 10.28 -8.95 6.90
N LEU A 73 10.81 -8.34 5.83
CA LEU A 73 12.17 -8.63 5.37
C LEU A 73 13.21 -8.32 6.45
N HIS A 74 13.07 -7.18 7.12
CA HIS A 74 13.95 -6.79 8.22
C HIS A 74 13.90 -7.81 9.37
N TYR A 75 12.72 -8.27 9.77
CA TYR A 75 12.58 -9.30 10.81
C TYR A 75 13.23 -10.63 10.42
N LEU A 76 13.02 -11.10 9.19
CA LEU A 76 13.65 -12.34 8.73
C LEU A 76 15.18 -12.24 8.69
N GLU A 77 15.73 -11.07 8.36
CA GLU A 77 17.17 -10.83 8.35
C GLU A 77 17.78 -10.74 9.76
N THR A 78 17.05 -10.14 10.70
CA THR A 78 17.59 -9.83 12.04
C THR A 78 17.37 -10.94 13.08
N ILE A 79 16.30 -11.72 12.97
CA ILE A 79 15.89 -12.69 14.00
C ILE A 79 16.43 -14.10 13.69
N GLY A 80 16.77 -14.40 12.43
CA GLY A 80 17.36 -15.67 11.99
C GLY A 80 16.39 -16.58 11.21
N LYS A 81 16.90 -17.70 10.68
CA LYS A 81 16.16 -18.59 9.76
C LYS A 81 14.92 -19.26 10.36
N ASP A 82 14.87 -19.40 11.68
CA ASP A 82 13.78 -20.06 12.41
C ASP A 82 12.78 -19.04 12.99
N ALA A 83 12.87 -17.78 12.58
CA ALA A 83 12.02 -16.71 13.09
C ALA A 83 10.61 -16.76 12.48
N GLU A 84 9.61 -16.83 13.35
CA GLU A 84 8.21 -16.68 12.98
C GLU A 84 7.76 -15.23 13.20
N TYR A 85 6.90 -14.73 12.30
CA TYR A 85 6.28 -13.41 12.46
C TYR A 85 4.76 -13.59 12.59
N GLU A 86 4.18 -12.97 13.61
CA GLU A 86 2.74 -12.98 13.83
C GLU A 86 2.15 -11.62 13.44
N PHE A 87 1.08 -11.65 12.64
CA PHE A 87 0.30 -10.44 12.36
C PHE A 87 -0.81 -10.31 13.41
N VAL A 88 -0.64 -9.36 14.34
CA VAL A 88 -1.63 -9.11 15.40
C VAL A 88 -2.58 -7.99 14.96
N ALA A 89 -3.81 -8.34 14.60
CA ALA A 89 -4.87 -7.36 14.37
C ALA A 89 -5.44 -6.90 15.72
N LYS A 90 -5.18 -5.66 16.13
CA LYS A 90 -5.73 -5.12 17.38
C LYS A 90 -7.04 -4.39 17.13
N ARG A 91 -8.10 -4.78 17.85
CA ARG A 91 -9.35 -4.02 17.89
C ARG A 91 -9.14 -2.67 18.57
N ASP A 92 -9.60 -1.63 17.91
CA ASP A 92 -9.63 -0.26 18.43
C ASP A 92 -11.02 0.37 18.25
N GLU A 93 -11.19 1.60 18.73
CA GLU A 93 -12.45 2.33 18.59
C GLU A 93 -12.85 2.57 17.13
N LYS A 94 -11.87 2.53 16.21
CA LYS A 94 -12.05 2.76 14.76
C LYS A 94 -12.38 1.48 13.99
N THR A 95 -12.29 0.32 14.63
CA THR A 95 -12.60 -0.97 14.01
C THR A 95 -14.10 -1.05 13.72
N SER A 96 -14.47 -1.29 12.46
CA SER A 96 -15.87 -1.31 12.02
C SER A 96 -16.68 -2.39 12.71
N LYS A 97 -18.00 -2.20 12.86
CA LYS A 97 -18.90 -3.21 13.45
C LYS A 97 -18.79 -4.57 12.76
N ILE A 98 -18.63 -4.58 11.44
CA ILE A 98 -18.47 -5.79 10.64
C ILE A 98 -17.17 -6.51 11.01
N CYS A 99 -16.04 -5.79 11.01
CA CYS A 99 -14.73 -6.37 11.34
C CYS A 99 -14.65 -6.91 12.77
N ARG A 100 -15.42 -6.34 13.71
CA ARG A 100 -15.50 -6.80 15.11
C ARG A 100 -16.10 -8.20 15.27
N HIS A 101 -16.79 -8.73 14.27
CA HIS A 101 -17.43 -10.04 14.31
C HIS A 101 -16.56 -11.17 13.73
N TYR A 102 -15.36 -10.86 13.26
CA TYR A 102 -14.43 -11.82 12.63
C TYR A 102 -13.23 -12.21 13.53
N ASP A 103 -13.25 -11.78 14.79
CA ASP A 103 -12.39 -12.31 15.87
C ASP A 103 -13.06 -13.54 16.51
#